data_AF-A0A8T4DF15-F1
#
_entry.id   AF-A0A8T4DF15-F1
#
_cell.length_a   1.000
_cell.length_b   1.000
_cell.length_c   1.000
_cell.angle_alpha   90.00
_cell.angle_beta   90.00
_cell.angle_gamma   90.00
#
_symmetry.space_group_name_H-M   'P 1'
#
loop_
_entity.id
_entity.type
_entity.pdbx_description
1 polymer ?
#
loop_
_entity_poly.entity_id
_entity_poly.type
_entity_poly.pdbx_seq_one_letter_code
_entity_poly.pdbx_strand_id
1 'polypeptide(L)'
;MLPFSKSVGRERFIRELLPLIVLFVLAFTIRFMGGAWETKWDNDAYMARQAEHIYLFGHPAVPDPFSSAPLYQPGMAYLLAVIGWLIDCIPVEFSQPSMSIAEGLMPPLLGAATVLVIYWFAKSLFNTPAGIIVGVLASFSHFLIYRTMKGFVFHNALSLFLIILTVVVAWKAFKMLDNTVPRNTIDRSRYIAMILAPAVLIGLTGFTWGGYFILHAILIFYGLLLTAFIVLNRNSLNSAKNYLLKTWVFICSTLLLGSLLALMLYSVRGPSELLRAAQMLRFAEGPLVYKFTADLQAPRLSSFDALFGSFLMVGIALTAVGAYGLYKRDEKSGIYLIAAPLVTMVPAVRAHHFIDIFSLFVYITLGIGASFIVERAKKNEQKVAWKKPVAVAVLIILGIAFVNPLIGSLQNEVQYSYTIKPEWKQAFLYIRNNTDQDSLFINWWDYGNSLAYYAQRRSVIDQMYFPDDEVTAVSSIIMATDSEEGLQIARTLKQQHNSSEVYLMLFLNDAFIAPVIGYAAGYKQTSFNESIVMILDEHGRLVGMNDLTNQTIYYRLWTNQSIAGYTPVYVSNEVKIYRLNV
;
A
#
# COMPACT_ATOMS: atom_id res chain seq x y z
N MET A 1 23.29 -31.46 35.61
CA MET A 1 23.05 -30.01 35.43
C MET A 1 24.37 -29.35 35.05
N LEU A 2 24.59 -29.06 33.77
CA LEU A 2 25.74 -28.26 33.33
C LEU A 2 25.44 -26.78 33.64
N PRO A 3 26.41 -26.00 34.14
CA PRO A 3 26.18 -24.61 34.51
C PRO A 3 25.98 -23.77 33.25
N PHE A 4 24.75 -23.30 33.02
CA PHE A 4 24.49 -22.21 32.10
C PHE A 4 25.22 -20.97 32.63
N SER A 5 26.38 -20.67 32.04
CA SER A 5 27.12 -19.45 32.33
C SER A 5 26.25 -18.22 32.03
N LYS A 6 25.87 -17.48 33.09
CA LYS A 6 25.05 -16.26 33.00
C LYS A 6 25.65 -15.18 32.07
N SER A 7 26.97 -15.19 31.81
CA SER A 7 27.64 -14.18 30.96
C SER A 7 27.36 -14.39 29.47
N VAL A 8 27.31 -15.65 29.00
CA VAL A 8 27.05 -15.97 27.59
C VAL A 8 25.61 -15.63 27.21
N GLY A 9 24.67 -15.79 28.15
CA GLY A 9 23.28 -15.38 27.96
C GLY A 9 23.10 -13.87 27.80
N ARG A 10 23.80 -13.08 28.62
CA ARG A 10 23.71 -11.60 28.58
C ARG A 10 24.28 -11.02 27.30
N GLU A 11 25.42 -11.51 26.83
CA GLU A 11 26.04 -10.99 25.61
C GLU A 11 25.24 -11.34 24.35
N ARG A 12 24.71 -12.58 24.27
CA ARG A 12 23.81 -12.99 23.19
C ARG A 12 22.52 -12.17 23.19
N PHE A 13 21.93 -11.94 24.36
CA PHE A 13 20.74 -11.10 24.51
C PHE A 13 20.99 -9.68 23.96
N ILE A 14 22.09 -9.04 24.37
CA ILE A 14 22.43 -7.67 23.95
C ILE A 14 22.71 -7.59 22.45
N ARG A 15 23.41 -8.58 21.87
CA ARG A 15 23.80 -8.53 20.46
C ARG A 15 22.70 -8.99 19.48
N GLU A 16 21.83 -9.90 19.89
CA GLU A 16 20.86 -10.52 18.98
C GLU A 16 19.42 -10.07 19.23
N LEU A 17 18.98 -10.04 20.49
CA LEU A 17 17.57 -9.84 20.83
C LEU A 17 17.23 -8.37 21.08
N LEU A 18 18.12 -7.62 21.75
CA LEU A 18 17.88 -6.21 22.06
C LEU A 18 17.60 -5.36 20.81
N PRO A 19 18.36 -5.47 19.69
CA PRO A 19 18.06 -4.71 18.48
C PRO A 19 16.68 -5.04 17.90
N LEU A 20 16.24 -6.30 17.97
CA LEU A 20 14.93 -6.72 17.49
C LEU A 20 13.80 -6.09 18.33
N ILE A 21 13.92 -6.15 19.66
CA ILE A 21 12.94 -5.56 20.57
C ILE A 21 12.86 -4.05 20.37
N VAL A 22 14.00 -3.37 20.32
CA VAL A 22 14.04 -1.90 20.15
C VAL A 22 13.45 -1.50 18.81
N LEU A 23 13.80 -2.18 17.70
CA LEU A 23 13.24 -1.88 16.39
C LEU A 23 11.75 -2.16 16.31
N PHE A 24 11.28 -3.26 16.90
CA PHE A 24 9.86 -3.58 16.96
C PHE A 24 9.08 -2.52 17.72
N VAL A 25 9.51 -2.20 18.96
CA VAL A 25 8.85 -1.20 19.80
C VAL A 25 8.85 0.16 19.11
N LEU A 26 9.97 0.57 18.51
CA LEU A 26 10.07 1.82 17.76
C LEU A 26 9.09 1.86 16.58
N ALA A 27 9.17 0.87 15.69
CA ALA A 27 8.35 0.81 14.47
C ALA A 27 6.85 0.71 14.79
N PHE A 28 6.49 -0.08 15.80
CA PHE A 28 5.12 -0.23 16.28
C PHE A 28 4.61 1.07 16.89
N THR A 29 5.37 1.68 17.81
CA THR A 29 4.95 2.89 18.52
C THR A 29 4.67 4.04 17.56
N ILE A 30 5.52 4.27 16.57
CA ILE A 30 5.32 5.33 15.55
C ILE A 30 3.99 5.14 14.81
N ARG A 31 3.69 3.89 14.40
CA ARG A 31 2.47 3.55 13.64
C ARG A 31 1.21 3.55 14.51
N PHE A 32 1.36 3.18 15.78
CA PHE A 32 0.28 3.04 16.74
C PHE A 32 -0.13 4.38 17.38
N MET A 33 0.84 5.29 17.58
CA MET A 33 0.59 6.64 18.10
C MET A 33 -0.18 7.52 17.11
N GLY A 34 -0.09 7.24 15.80
CA GLY A 34 -0.93 7.89 14.81
C GLY A 34 -2.21 7.09 14.53
N GLY A 35 -3.11 7.67 13.73
CA GLY A 35 -4.31 6.98 13.23
C GLY A 35 -5.46 6.83 14.23
N ALA A 36 -6.50 6.11 13.81
CA ALA A 36 -7.72 5.84 14.57
C ALA A 36 -7.86 4.34 14.89
N TRP A 37 -8.64 4.01 15.91
CA TRP A 37 -8.94 2.60 16.25
C TRP A 37 -9.85 1.95 15.22
N GLU A 38 -10.94 2.63 14.88
CA GLU A 38 -11.78 2.29 13.74
C GLU A 38 -11.03 2.60 12.44
N THR A 39 -11.42 1.91 11.37
CA THR A 39 -11.06 2.29 10.01
C THR A 39 -11.19 3.80 9.81
N LYS A 40 -10.21 4.44 9.14
CA LYS A 40 -10.34 5.88 8.91
C LYS A 40 -11.46 6.19 7.90
N TRP A 41 -12.11 7.34 8.08
CA TRP A 41 -13.28 7.77 7.28
C TRP A 41 -12.93 8.19 5.85
N ASP A 42 -11.69 8.61 5.65
CA ASP A 42 -11.03 9.00 4.40
C ASP A 42 -10.26 7.85 3.74
N ASN A 43 -10.11 6.72 4.44
CA ASN A 43 -9.51 5.52 3.87
C ASN A 43 -10.54 4.67 3.13
N ASP A 44 -10.04 3.85 2.21
CA ASP A 44 -10.80 2.79 1.55
C ASP A 44 -11.35 1.78 2.57
N ALA A 45 -12.60 1.99 3.01
CA ALA A 45 -13.27 1.17 4.02
C ALA A 45 -13.78 -0.18 3.49
N TYR A 46 -13.50 -0.51 2.22
CA TYR A 46 -13.93 -1.77 1.61
C TYR A 46 -13.45 -2.99 2.41
N MET A 47 -12.17 -3.00 2.82
CA MET A 47 -11.59 -4.13 3.54
C MET A 47 -12.20 -4.31 4.93
N ALA A 48 -12.49 -3.22 5.64
CA ALA A 48 -13.16 -3.25 6.94
C ALA A 48 -14.54 -3.92 6.83
N ARG A 49 -15.32 -3.45 5.85
CA ARG A 49 -16.67 -3.96 5.59
C ARG A 49 -16.68 -5.45 5.24
N GLN A 50 -15.76 -5.87 4.38
CA GLN A 50 -15.61 -7.29 4.05
C GLN A 50 -15.14 -8.10 5.26
N ALA A 51 -14.27 -7.53 6.10
CA ALA A 51 -13.81 -8.20 7.32
C ALA A 51 -14.94 -8.39 8.34
N GLU A 52 -15.79 -7.37 8.56
CA GLU A 52 -16.97 -7.48 9.42
C GLU A 52 -17.94 -8.54 8.90
N HIS A 53 -18.18 -8.58 7.59
CA HIS A 53 -19.04 -9.60 7.00
C HIS A 53 -18.47 -11.00 7.18
N ILE A 54 -17.16 -11.20 6.95
CA ILE A 54 -16.48 -12.48 7.21
C ILE A 54 -16.54 -12.84 8.69
N TYR A 55 -16.35 -11.87 9.59
CA TYR A 55 -16.40 -12.08 11.03
C TYR A 55 -17.80 -12.54 11.49
N LEU A 56 -18.87 -12.01 10.90
CA LEU A 56 -20.24 -12.38 11.23
C LEU A 56 -20.73 -13.67 10.55
N PHE A 57 -20.34 -13.91 9.31
CA PHE A 57 -20.94 -14.97 8.45
C PHE A 57 -19.95 -16.05 7.99
N GLY A 58 -18.64 -15.87 8.24
CA GLY A 58 -17.59 -16.83 7.88
C GLY A 58 -17.18 -16.83 6.40
N HIS A 59 -17.74 -15.93 5.58
CA HIS A 59 -17.43 -15.79 4.16
C HIS A 59 -17.52 -14.31 3.72
N PRO A 60 -16.90 -13.88 2.61
CA PRO A 60 -17.01 -12.52 2.10
C PRO A 60 -18.42 -12.22 1.55
N ALA A 61 -18.76 -10.93 1.45
CA ALA A 61 -20.04 -10.50 0.89
C ALA A 61 -20.00 -10.62 -0.64
N VAL A 62 -20.59 -11.69 -1.19
CA VAL A 62 -20.68 -11.95 -2.64
C VAL A 62 -22.05 -12.54 -2.98
N PRO A 63 -22.93 -11.84 -3.74
CA PRO A 63 -22.76 -10.46 -4.19
C PRO A 63 -22.73 -9.47 -3.02
N ASP A 64 -22.06 -8.34 -3.25
CA ASP A 64 -21.98 -7.27 -2.27
C ASP A 64 -23.27 -6.42 -2.31
N PRO A 65 -24.01 -6.26 -1.20
CA PRO A 65 -25.26 -5.51 -1.23
C PRO A 65 -25.05 -4.00 -1.46
N PHE A 66 -23.89 -3.46 -1.11
CA PHE A 66 -23.64 -2.01 -1.10
C PHE A 66 -22.73 -1.54 -2.24
N SER A 67 -22.16 -2.45 -3.01
CA SER A 67 -21.27 -2.16 -4.13
C SER A 67 -21.59 -3.10 -5.30
N SER A 68 -21.48 -2.59 -6.52
CA SER A 68 -21.56 -3.42 -7.73
C SER A 68 -20.22 -4.08 -8.08
N ALA A 69 -19.17 -3.84 -7.29
CA ALA A 69 -17.84 -4.40 -7.52
C ALA A 69 -17.83 -5.94 -7.38
N PRO A 70 -17.12 -6.66 -8.27
CA PRO A 70 -16.77 -8.04 -7.97
C PRO A 70 -15.82 -8.05 -6.77
N LEU A 71 -15.95 -9.07 -5.90
CA LEU A 71 -15.11 -9.25 -4.72
C LEU A 71 -13.65 -8.97 -5.04
N TYR A 72 -13.03 -8.00 -4.37
CA TYR A 72 -11.59 -7.78 -4.39
C TYR A 72 -10.84 -8.84 -3.54
N GLN A 73 -9.54 -9.08 -3.80
CA GLN A 73 -8.69 -10.01 -3.03
C GLN A 73 -8.88 -9.87 -1.50
N PRO A 74 -9.48 -10.87 -0.81
CA PRO A 74 -9.96 -10.69 0.56
C PRO A 74 -8.94 -11.05 1.64
N GLY A 75 -7.66 -11.31 1.30
CA GLY A 75 -6.68 -11.82 2.25
C GLY A 75 -6.50 -10.98 3.52
N MET A 76 -6.51 -9.65 3.39
CA MET A 76 -6.47 -8.75 4.56
C MET A 76 -7.76 -8.80 5.38
N ALA A 77 -8.92 -8.88 4.72
CA ALA A 77 -10.21 -8.95 5.39
C ALA A 77 -10.37 -10.22 6.24
N TYR A 78 -9.92 -11.37 5.71
CA TYR A 78 -9.86 -12.62 6.47
C TYR A 78 -8.94 -12.53 7.68
N LEU A 79 -7.76 -11.90 7.53
CA LEU A 79 -6.84 -11.72 8.64
C LEU A 79 -7.48 -10.89 9.76
N LEU A 80 -8.14 -9.79 9.42
CA LEU A 80 -8.84 -8.95 10.39
C LEU A 80 -9.95 -9.71 11.11
N ALA A 81 -10.80 -10.44 10.38
CA ALA A 81 -11.89 -11.23 10.95
C ALA A 81 -11.38 -12.31 11.93
N VAL A 82 -10.33 -13.04 11.55
CA VAL A 82 -9.72 -14.06 12.41
C VAL A 82 -9.16 -13.44 13.69
N ILE A 83 -8.55 -12.26 13.61
CA ILE A 83 -8.03 -11.56 14.78
C ILE A 83 -9.18 -11.08 15.68
N GLY A 84 -10.28 -10.61 15.10
CA GLY A 84 -11.52 -10.30 15.83
C GLY A 84 -12.00 -11.50 16.65
N TRP A 85 -12.13 -12.68 16.04
CA TRP A 85 -12.53 -13.90 16.76
C TRP A 85 -11.54 -14.31 17.86
N LEU A 86 -10.24 -14.12 17.62
CA LEU A 86 -9.23 -14.39 18.63
C LEU A 86 -9.32 -13.43 19.82
N ILE A 87 -9.71 -12.18 19.59
CA ILE A 87 -9.96 -11.20 20.67
C ILE A 87 -11.18 -11.60 21.49
N ASP A 88 -12.27 -12.09 20.87
CA ASP A 88 -13.46 -12.58 21.61
C ASP A 88 -13.15 -13.78 22.50
N CYS A 89 -12.13 -14.57 22.16
CA CYS A 89 -11.68 -15.68 22.99
C CYS A 89 -10.94 -15.24 24.26
N ILE A 90 -10.56 -13.96 24.37
CA ILE A 90 -9.91 -13.41 25.56
C ILE A 90 -10.99 -13.12 26.61
N PRO A 91 -10.89 -13.64 27.84
CA PRO A 91 -11.90 -13.44 28.89
C PRO A 91 -11.75 -12.04 29.55
N VAL A 92 -11.75 -10.98 28.74
CA VAL A 92 -11.64 -9.57 29.15
C VAL A 92 -12.64 -8.77 28.34
N GLU A 93 -13.47 -7.98 29.03
CA GLU A 93 -14.35 -7.01 28.37
C GLU A 93 -13.53 -5.79 27.93
N PHE A 94 -13.36 -5.65 26.62
CA PHE A 94 -12.76 -4.45 26.05
C PHE A 94 -13.80 -3.35 25.86
N SER A 95 -13.36 -2.09 25.97
CA SER A 95 -14.23 -0.93 25.74
C SER A 95 -14.64 -0.72 24.27
N GLN A 96 -14.01 -1.44 23.34
CA GLN A 96 -14.26 -1.36 21.90
C GLN A 96 -14.64 -2.75 21.36
N PRO A 97 -15.44 -2.81 20.28
CA PRO A 97 -15.70 -4.08 19.60
C PRO A 97 -14.42 -4.74 19.10
N SER A 98 -14.39 -6.07 19.10
CA SER A 98 -13.23 -6.87 18.69
C SER A 98 -12.75 -6.55 17.27
N MET A 99 -13.68 -6.25 16.35
CA MET A 99 -13.34 -5.81 14.99
C MET A 99 -12.61 -4.46 14.98
N SER A 100 -13.08 -3.46 15.74
CA SER A 100 -12.39 -2.16 15.86
C SER A 100 -10.99 -2.32 16.45
N ILE A 101 -10.80 -3.23 17.40
CA ILE A 101 -9.46 -3.53 17.94
C ILE A 101 -8.58 -4.18 16.86
N ALA A 102 -9.11 -5.14 16.10
CA ALA A 102 -8.38 -5.79 15.01
C ALA A 102 -7.96 -4.78 13.93
N GLU A 103 -8.85 -3.90 13.51
CA GLU A 103 -8.62 -2.83 12.53
C GLU A 103 -7.54 -1.83 12.98
N GLY A 104 -7.59 -1.42 14.25
CA GLY A 104 -6.59 -0.54 14.83
C GLY A 104 -5.22 -1.22 14.97
N LEU A 105 -5.19 -2.46 15.44
CA LEU A 105 -3.96 -3.11 15.89
C LEU A 105 -3.16 -3.77 14.74
N MET A 106 -3.83 -4.37 13.76
CA MET A 106 -3.17 -5.22 12.77
C MET A 106 -2.23 -4.47 11.83
N PRO A 107 -2.58 -3.28 11.27
CA PRO A 107 -1.67 -2.58 10.38
C PRO A 107 -0.35 -2.17 11.08
N PRO A 108 -0.35 -1.58 12.30
CA PRO A 108 0.89 -1.31 13.04
C PRO A 108 1.74 -2.56 13.33
N LEU A 109 1.11 -3.68 13.70
CA LEU A 109 1.81 -4.94 13.93
C LEU A 109 2.50 -5.45 12.67
N LEU A 110 1.80 -5.47 11.54
CA LEU A 110 2.34 -5.90 10.25
C LEU A 110 3.43 -4.94 9.75
N GLY A 111 3.27 -3.64 9.96
CA GLY A 111 4.29 -2.63 9.68
C GLY A 111 5.57 -2.85 10.49
N ALA A 112 5.45 -3.10 11.79
CA ALA A 112 6.59 -3.43 12.65
C ALA A 112 7.25 -4.77 12.26
N ALA A 113 6.43 -5.80 11.96
CA ALA A 113 6.94 -7.09 11.48
C ALA A 113 7.69 -6.95 10.14
N THR A 114 7.21 -6.11 9.23
CA THR A 114 7.89 -5.77 7.97
C THR A 114 9.28 -5.20 8.24
N VAL A 115 9.42 -4.25 9.17
CA VAL A 115 10.73 -3.72 9.58
C VAL A 115 11.66 -4.80 10.11
N LEU A 116 11.16 -5.74 10.92
CA LEU A 116 11.97 -6.84 11.44
C LEU A 116 12.46 -7.79 10.33
N VAL A 117 11.63 -8.09 9.33
CA VAL A 117 12.02 -8.91 8.19
C VAL A 117 13.10 -8.20 7.38
N ILE A 118 12.94 -6.89 7.13
CA ILE A 118 13.93 -6.06 6.45
C ILE A 118 15.28 -6.06 7.21
N TYR A 119 15.24 -5.80 8.53
CA TYR A 119 16.42 -5.84 9.41
C TYR A 119 17.15 -7.17 9.29
N TRP A 120 16.40 -8.27 9.39
CA TRP A 120 16.98 -9.60 9.39
C TRP A 120 17.56 -9.96 8.02
N PHE A 121 16.90 -9.53 6.94
CA PHE A 121 17.40 -9.75 5.59
C PHE A 121 18.73 -9.03 5.38
N ALA A 122 18.80 -7.73 5.66
CA ALA A 122 20.02 -6.93 5.54
C ALA A 122 21.15 -7.49 6.44
N LYS A 123 20.83 -7.90 7.67
CA LYS A 123 21.78 -8.59 8.56
C LYS A 123 22.32 -9.88 7.95
N SER A 124 21.46 -10.69 7.33
CA SER A 124 21.81 -11.99 6.75
C SER A 124 22.62 -11.87 5.45
N LEU A 125 22.42 -10.79 4.69
CA LEU A 125 23.15 -10.51 3.46
C LEU A 125 24.54 -9.95 3.77
N PHE A 126 24.65 -9.08 4.77
CA PHE A 126 25.87 -8.33 5.04
C PHE A 126 26.38 -8.51 6.47
N ASN A 127 25.87 -7.71 7.42
CA ASN A 127 26.29 -7.77 8.83
C ASN A 127 25.25 -7.09 9.75
N THR A 128 25.42 -7.23 11.07
CA THR A 128 24.50 -6.64 12.07
C THR A 128 24.36 -5.11 11.95
N PRO A 129 25.45 -4.31 11.76
CA PRO A 129 25.32 -2.87 11.52
C PRO A 129 24.42 -2.53 10.33
N ALA A 130 24.52 -3.25 9.22
CA ALA A 130 23.63 -3.05 8.07
C ALA A 130 22.18 -3.29 8.49
N GLY A 131 21.90 -4.40 9.17
CA GLY A 131 20.58 -4.68 9.72
C GLY A 131 20.02 -3.51 10.54
N ILE A 132 20.78 -3.02 11.52
CA ILE A 132 20.35 -1.93 12.41
C ILE A 132 20.06 -0.65 11.62
N ILE A 133 20.96 -0.24 10.73
CA ILE A 133 20.79 0.98 9.91
C ILE A 133 19.50 0.89 9.09
N VAL A 134 19.30 -0.23 8.38
CA VAL A 134 18.11 -0.43 7.55
C VAL A 134 16.85 -0.47 8.42
N GLY A 135 16.89 -1.14 9.57
CA GLY A 135 15.75 -1.23 10.49
C GLY A 135 15.31 0.15 11.00
N VAL A 136 16.26 1.02 11.34
CA VAL A 136 15.96 2.40 11.74
C VAL A 136 15.35 3.19 10.58
N LEU A 137 15.96 3.16 9.39
CA LEU A 137 15.44 3.86 8.21
C LEU A 137 14.02 3.39 7.84
N ALA A 138 13.78 2.09 7.83
CA ALA A 138 12.47 1.52 7.53
C ALA A 138 11.42 1.85 8.62
N SER A 139 11.84 2.00 9.89
CA SER A 139 10.93 2.39 10.98
C SER A 139 10.33 3.78 10.76
N PHE A 140 11.12 4.70 10.22
CA PHE A 140 10.77 6.11 9.99
C PHE A 140 10.39 6.44 8.53
N SER A 141 10.33 5.44 7.65
CA SER A 141 9.97 5.65 6.25
C SER A 141 8.52 6.13 6.12
N HIS A 142 8.33 7.35 5.58
CA HIS A 142 7.01 7.89 5.23
C HIS A 142 6.18 6.87 4.43
N PHE A 143 6.76 6.28 3.38
CA PHE A 143 6.07 5.34 2.49
C PHE A 143 5.63 4.05 3.17
N LEU A 144 6.39 3.59 4.18
CA LEU A 144 6.01 2.41 4.94
C LEU A 144 5.05 2.76 6.08
N ILE A 145 5.15 3.96 6.67
CA ILE A 145 4.29 4.39 7.76
C ILE A 145 2.87 4.62 7.24
N TYR A 146 2.69 5.45 6.20
CA TYR A 146 1.39 5.91 5.71
C TYR A 146 0.38 4.78 5.53
N ARG A 147 0.83 3.64 4.98
CA ARG A 147 0.00 2.48 4.66
C ARG A 147 -0.03 1.38 5.72
N THR A 148 0.55 1.63 6.89
CA THR A 148 0.59 0.68 8.03
C THR A 148 0.25 1.36 9.36
N MET A 149 -0.35 2.55 9.32
CA MET A 149 -0.83 3.25 10.52
C MET A 149 -2.06 2.58 11.11
N LYS A 150 -2.30 2.82 12.40
CA LYS A 150 -3.52 2.40 13.10
C LYS A 150 -4.79 2.82 12.31
N GLY A 151 -5.67 1.86 12.02
CA GLY A 151 -6.90 2.10 11.24
C GLY A 151 -6.70 2.21 9.72
N PHE A 152 -5.48 1.99 9.20
CA PHE A 152 -5.22 1.82 7.76
C PHE A 152 -5.35 0.34 7.39
N VAL A 153 -6.60 -0.10 7.17
CA VAL A 153 -6.95 -1.53 7.06
C VAL A 153 -6.93 -2.09 5.64
N PHE A 154 -6.39 -1.33 4.68
CA PHE A 154 -6.27 -1.80 3.32
C PHE A 154 -5.19 -2.87 3.17
N HIS A 155 -5.09 -3.52 2.00
CA HIS A 155 -4.22 -4.67 1.79
C HIS A 155 -2.70 -4.41 1.98
N ASN A 156 -2.26 -3.15 2.02
CA ASN A 156 -0.84 -2.80 1.89
C ASN A 156 -0.01 -3.32 3.06
N ALA A 157 -0.53 -3.27 4.28
CA ALA A 157 0.21 -3.73 5.45
C ALA A 157 0.57 -5.21 5.36
N LEU A 158 -0.38 -6.05 4.95
CA LEU A 158 -0.15 -7.48 4.77
C LEU A 158 0.66 -7.78 3.51
N SER A 159 0.39 -7.10 2.39
CA SER A 159 1.10 -7.34 1.14
C SER A 159 2.58 -6.94 1.22
N LEU A 160 2.92 -5.80 1.82
CA LEU A 160 4.32 -5.37 2.02
C LEU A 160 5.09 -6.38 2.88
N PHE A 161 4.48 -6.87 3.96
CA PHE A 161 5.05 -7.90 4.82
C PHE A 161 5.30 -9.21 4.04
N LEU A 162 4.29 -9.69 3.30
CA LEU A 162 4.39 -10.93 2.53
C LEU A 162 5.39 -10.82 1.38
N ILE A 163 5.47 -9.68 0.70
CA ILE A 163 6.43 -9.42 -0.38
C ILE A 163 7.85 -9.54 0.14
N ILE A 164 8.20 -8.80 1.20
CA ILE A 164 9.57 -8.85 1.71
C ILE A 164 9.89 -10.23 2.28
N LEU A 165 8.95 -10.85 3.02
CA LEU A 165 9.13 -12.20 3.55
C LEU A 165 9.38 -13.22 2.43
N THR A 166 8.62 -13.15 1.35
CA THR A 166 8.81 -14.01 0.17
C THR A 166 10.20 -13.85 -0.41
N VAL A 167 10.68 -12.62 -0.58
CA VAL A 167 12.03 -12.34 -1.09
C VAL A 167 13.09 -12.96 -0.18
N VAL A 168 12.97 -12.83 1.15
CA VAL A 168 13.95 -13.44 2.06
C VAL A 168 13.92 -14.96 2.03
N VAL A 169 12.73 -15.55 2.03
CA VAL A 169 12.57 -17.02 2.02
C VAL A 169 13.03 -17.59 0.67
N ALA A 170 12.74 -16.93 -0.43
CA ALA A 170 13.26 -17.30 -1.75
C ALA A 170 14.80 -17.24 -1.80
N TRP A 171 15.40 -16.19 -1.23
CA TRP A 171 16.86 -16.09 -1.10
C TRP A 171 17.46 -17.25 -0.32
N LYS A 172 16.83 -17.65 0.79
CA LYS A 172 17.25 -18.83 1.56
C LYS A 172 17.11 -20.11 0.76
N ALA A 173 16.01 -20.27 0.02
CA ALA A 173 15.81 -21.43 -0.85
C ALA A 173 16.91 -21.52 -1.92
N PHE A 174 17.27 -20.40 -2.57
CA PHE A 174 18.38 -20.36 -3.54
C PHE A 174 19.70 -20.83 -2.93
N LYS A 175 20.05 -20.36 -1.72
CA LYS A 175 21.27 -20.84 -1.01
C LYS A 175 21.23 -22.34 -0.73
N MET A 176 20.06 -22.94 -0.57
CA MET A 176 19.92 -24.37 -0.31
C MET A 176 20.05 -25.22 -1.58
N LEU A 177 19.84 -24.66 -2.78
CA LEU A 177 19.98 -25.40 -4.05
C LEU A 177 21.41 -25.89 -4.32
N ASP A 178 22.40 -25.21 -3.74
CA ASP A 178 23.81 -25.62 -3.78
C ASP A 178 24.06 -26.91 -2.98
N ASN A 179 23.22 -27.20 -1.97
CA ASN A 179 23.38 -28.37 -1.11
C ASN A 179 22.77 -29.63 -1.75
N THR A 180 23.26 -30.80 -1.34
CA THR A 180 22.61 -32.07 -1.65
C THR A 180 21.36 -32.24 -0.79
N VAL A 181 20.33 -32.88 -1.35
CA VAL A 181 19.10 -33.17 -0.61
C VAL A 181 19.45 -34.08 0.58
N PRO A 182 19.11 -33.70 1.82
CA PRO A 182 19.41 -34.52 2.99
C PRO A 182 18.77 -35.90 2.89
N ARG A 183 19.48 -36.94 3.35
CA ARG A 183 18.95 -38.32 3.39
C ARG A 183 18.03 -38.57 4.59
N ASN A 184 18.32 -37.92 5.71
CA ASN A 184 17.51 -38.02 6.93
C ASN A 184 16.12 -37.42 6.68
N THR A 185 15.06 -38.14 7.04
CA THR A 185 13.66 -37.72 6.91
C THR A 185 13.40 -36.33 7.49
N ILE A 186 13.90 -36.02 8.69
CA ILE A 186 13.62 -34.72 9.35
C ILE A 186 14.25 -33.57 8.57
N ASP A 187 15.52 -33.70 8.21
CA ASP A 187 16.25 -32.66 7.48
C ASP A 187 15.76 -32.55 6.03
N ARG A 188 15.33 -33.67 5.44
CA ARG A 188 14.69 -33.69 4.12
C ARG A 188 13.36 -32.94 4.14
N SER A 189 12.52 -33.13 5.16
CA SER A 189 11.26 -32.39 5.31
C SER A 189 11.51 -30.89 5.49
N ARG A 190 12.51 -30.51 6.30
CA ARG A 190 12.91 -29.10 6.45
C ARG A 190 13.41 -28.50 5.15
N TYR A 191 14.20 -29.24 4.39
CA TYR A 191 14.68 -28.84 3.07
C TYR A 191 13.51 -28.60 2.12
N ILE A 192 12.59 -29.57 2.00
CA ILE A 192 11.43 -29.47 1.11
C ILE A 192 10.53 -28.31 1.53
N ALA A 193 10.28 -28.14 2.83
CA ALA A 193 9.48 -27.03 3.34
C ALA A 193 10.08 -25.66 2.97
N MET A 194 11.40 -25.49 3.08
CA MET A 194 12.05 -24.23 2.68
C MET A 194 12.01 -23.99 1.16
N ILE A 195 12.10 -25.05 0.35
CA ILE A 195 11.97 -24.95 -1.11
C ILE A 195 10.53 -24.62 -1.53
N LEU A 196 9.51 -25.13 -0.84
CA LEU A 196 8.11 -24.87 -1.16
C LEU A 196 7.55 -23.57 -0.56
N ALA A 197 8.12 -23.09 0.55
CA ALA A 197 7.62 -21.91 1.25
C ALA A 197 7.49 -20.65 0.37
N PRO A 198 8.41 -20.33 -0.56
CA PRO A 198 8.24 -19.20 -1.48
C PRO A 198 6.98 -19.32 -2.34
N ALA A 199 6.63 -20.51 -2.82
CA ALA A 199 5.42 -20.72 -3.61
C ALA A 199 4.15 -20.46 -2.79
N VAL A 200 4.12 -20.95 -1.54
CA VAL A 200 3.01 -20.69 -0.61
C VAL A 200 2.86 -19.20 -0.33
N LEU A 201 3.97 -18.49 -0.07
CA LEU A 201 3.95 -17.06 0.20
C LEU A 201 3.53 -16.23 -1.03
N ILE A 202 3.92 -16.62 -2.25
CA ILE A 202 3.40 -16.03 -3.48
C ILE A 202 1.89 -16.23 -3.57
N GLY A 203 1.39 -17.44 -3.29
CA GLY A 203 -0.04 -17.75 -3.27
C GLY A 203 -0.81 -16.88 -2.28
N LEU A 204 -0.31 -16.74 -1.04
CA LEU A 204 -0.89 -15.88 -0.01
C LEU A 204 -0.82 -14.39 -0.39
N THR A 205 0.25 -13.96 -1.06
CA THR A 205 0.37 -12.59 -1.58
C THR A 205 -0.68 -12.36 -2.65
N GLY A 206 -0.87 -13.29 -3.59
CA GLY A 206 -1.91 -13.20 -4.63
C GLY A 206 -3.34 -13.24 -4.09
N PHE A 207 -3.56 -13.95 -2.98
CA PHE A 207 -4.82 -13.93 -2.23
C PHE A 207 -5.09 -12.59 -1.52
N THR A 208 -4.04 -11.82 -1.24
CA THR A 208 -4.11 -10.52 -0.55
C THR A 208 -4.11 -9.34 -1.53
N TRP A 209 -3.37 -9.45 -2.64
CA TRP A 209 -3.11 -8.35 -3.55
C TRP A 209 -2.85 -8.82 -4.99
N GLY A 210 -3.50 -8.18 -5.95
CA GLY A 210 -3.35 -8.48 -7.38
C GLY A 210 -1.97 -8.18 -7.95
N GLY A 211 -1.17 -7.30 -7.33
CA GLY A 211 0.18 -6.97 -7.79
C GLY A 211 1.27 -7.99 -7.43
N TYR A 212 0.90 -9.19 -6.94
CA TYR A 212 1.84 -10.25 -6.57
C TYR A 212 2.80 -10.67 -7.69
N PHE A 213 2.45 -10.40 -8.96
CA PHE A 213 3.33 -10.59 -10.13
C PHE A 213 4.66 -9.82 -10.05
N ILE A 214 4.77 -8.81 -9.18
CA ILE A 214 6.06 -8.16 -8.94
C ILE A 214 7.10 -9.16 -8.40
N LEU A 215 6.65 -10.16 -7.62
CA LEU A 215 7.51 -11.25 -7.14
C LEU A 215 7.96 -12.14 -8.31
N HIS A 216 7.09 -12.42 -9.27
CA HIS A 216 7.45 -13.12 -10.51
C HIS A 216 8.52 -12.35 -11.27
N ALA A 217 8.32 -11.04 -11.46
CA ALA A 217 9.27 -10.20 -12.17
C ALA A 217 10.65 -10.17 -11.46
N ILE A 218 10.69 -10.07 -10.12
CA ILE A 218 11.94 -10.11 -9.34
C ILE A 218 12.68 -11.43 -9.55
N LEU A 219 11.98 -12.58 -9.44
CA LEU A 219 12.61 -13.90 -9.54
C LEU A 219 13.07 -14.21 -10.97
N ILE A 220 12.26 -13.89 -11.97
CA ILE A 220 12.63 -14.05 -13.39
C ILE A 220 13.84 -13.18 -13.72
N PHE A 221 13.81 -11.90 -13.32
CA PHE A 221 14.90 -10.98 -13.62
C PHE A 221 16.20 -11.38 -12.90
N TYR A 222 16.12 -11.89 -11.67
CA TYR A 222 17.27 -12.50 -11.01
C TYR A 222 17.85 -13.67 -11.81
N GLY A 223 17.00 -14.61 -12.25
CA GLY A 223 17.43 -15.74 -13.08
C GLY A 223 18.11 -15.29 -14.37
N LEU A 224 17.59 -14.25 -15.03
CA LEU A 224 18.18 -13.66 -16.23
C LEU A 224 19.55 -13.03 -15.95
N LEU A 225 19.65 -12.18 -14.92
CA LEU A 225 20.92 -11.54 -14.55
C LEU A 225 21.99 -12.58 -14.16
N LEU A 226 21.60 -13.61 -13.41
CA LEU A 226 22.49 -14.70 -13.04
C LEU A 226 22.94 -15.51 -14.27
N THR A 227 22.03 -15.78 -15.20
CA THR A 227 22.36 -16.44 -16.48
C THR A 227 23.37 -15.61 -17.26
N ALA A 228 23.11 -14.32 -17.43
CA ALA A 228 24.00 -13.41 -18.14
C ALA A 228 25.38 -13.35 -17.46
N PHE A 229 25.43 -13.26 -16.14
CA PHE A 229 26.67 -13.25 -15.37
C PHE A 229 27.52 -14.53 -15.61
N ILE A 230 26.90 -15.70 -15.51
CA ILE A 230 27.59 -16.99 -15.71
C ILE A 230 28.07 -17.16 -17.16
N VAL A 231 27.27 -16.74 -18.14
CA VAL A 231 27.63 -16.85 -19.57
C VAL A 231 28.79 -15.92 -19.93
N LEU A 232 28.79 -14.69 -19.41
CA LEU A 232 29.87 -13.73 -19.63
C LEU A 232 31.18 -14.19 -18.97
N ASN A 233 31.09 -14.90 -17.83
CA ASN A 233 32.24 -15.44 -17.12
C ASN A 233 32.52 -16.90 -17.54
N ARG A 234 32.98 -17.11 -18.78
CA ARG A 234 33.14 -18.42 -19.45
C ARG A 234 33.77 -19.53 -18.60
N ASN A 235 34.70 -19.19 -17.70
CA ASN A 235 35.37 -20.15 -16.80
C ASN A 235 34.41 -20.79 -15.78
N SER A 236 33.30 -20.13 -15.46
CA SER A 236 32.25 -20.60 -14.54
C SER A 236 31.18 -21.47 -15.23
N LEU A 237 31.11 -21.52 -16.56
CA LEU A 237 29.98 -22.15 -17.26
C LEU A 237 29.89 -23.66 -17.00
N ASN A 238 31.02 -24.36 -17.09
CA ASN A 238 31.08 -25.82 -16.93
C ASN A 238 30.74 -26.27 -15.50
N SER A 239 31.11 -25.48 -14.49
CA SER A 239 30.80 -25.75 -13.09
C SER A 239 29.40 -25.28 -12.67
N ALA A 240 28.89 -24.20 -13.28
CA ALA A 240 27.63 -23.57 -12.86
C ALA A 240 26.39 -24.05 -13.64
N LYS A 241 26.53 -24.82 -14.73
CA LYS A 241 25.39 -25.31 -15.53
C LYS A 241 24.33 -26.02 -14.69
N ASN A 242 24.74 -26.89 -13.77
CA ASN A 242 23.82 -27.63 -12.90
C ASN A 242 23.10 -26.70 -11.90
N TYR A 243 23.83 -25.72 -11.35
CA TYR A 243 23.23 -24.73 -10.45
C TYR A 243 22.21 -23.86 -11.20
N LEU A 244 22.55 -23.43 -12.42
CA LEU A 244 21.66 -22.61 -13.24
C LEU A 244 20.38 -23.36 -13.61
N LEU A 245 20.49 -24.64 -13.98
CA LEU A 245 19.33 -25.51 -14.22
C LEU A 245 18.45 -25.63 -12.98
N LYS A 246 19.03 -25.95 -11.81
CA LYS A 246 18.30 -26.02 -10.54
C LYS A 246 17.60 -24.70 -10.21
N THR A 247 18.26 -23.58 -10.45
CA THR A 247 17.74 -22.22 -10.22
C THR A 247 16.51 -21.96 -11.08
N TRP A 248 16.57 -22.23 -12.39
CA TRP A 248 15.42 -22.03 -13.28
C TRP A 248 14.28 -23.00 -13.01
N VAL A 249 14.57 -24.27 -12.72
CA VAL A 249 13.53 -25.24 -12.31
C VAL A 249 12.84 -24.76 -11.03
N PHE A 250 13.60 -24.28 -10.05
CA PHE A 250 13.05 -23.70 -8.83
C PHE A 250 12.20 -22.45 -9.10
N ILE A 251 12.67 -21.51 -9.91
CA ILE A 251 11.90 -20.30 -10.27
C ILE A 251 10.60 -20.71 -10.95
N CYS A 252 10.66 -21.47 -12.05
CA CYS A 252 9.47 -21.85 -12.81
C CYS A 252 8.45 -22.63 -11.96
N SER A 253 8.90 -23.60 -11.16
CA SER A 253 8.01 -24.35 -10.27
C SER A 253 7.41 -23.49 -9.17
N THR A 254 8.19 -22.59 -8.57
CA THR A 254 7.73 -21.66 -7.52
C THR A 254 6.67 -20.71 -8.06
N LEU A 255 6.89 -20.13 -9.24
CA LEU A 255 5.95 -19.20 -9.87
C LEU A 255 4.67 -19.90 -10.30
N LEU A 256 4.77 -21.10 -10.88
CA LEU A 256 3.61 -21.89 -11.28
C LEU A 256 2.77 -22.30 -10.07
N LEU A 257 3.39 -22.91 -9.06
CA LEU A 257 2.70 -23.35 -7.84
C LEU A 257 2.10 -22.17 -7.07
N GLY A 258 2.84 -21.06 -6.94
CA GLY A 258 2.35 -19.86 -6.27
C GLY A 258 1.15 -19.23 -6.98
N SER A 259 1.20 -19.12 -8.31
CA SER A 259 0.05 -18.65 -9.09
C SER A 259 -1.15 -19.60 -9.00
N LEU A 260 -0.94 -20.91 -9.04
CA LEU A 260 -2.02 -21.88 -8.86
C LEU A 260 -2.68 -21.75 -7.48
N LEU A 261 -1.88 -21.60 -6.42
CA LEU A 261 -2.39 -21.35 -5.07
C LEU A 261 -3.17 -20.04 -4.98
N ALA A 262 -2.68 -18.95 -5.60
CA ALA A 262 -3.40 -17.69 -5.65
C ALA A 262 -4.77 -17.83 -6.34
N LEU A 263 -4.82 -18.55 -7.46
CA LEU A 263 -6.08 -18.81 -8.19
C LEU A 263 -7.04 -19.72 -7.42
N MET A 264 -6.53 -20.70 -6.66
CA MET A 264 -7.33 -21.55 -5.79
C MET A 264 -7.95 -20.76 -4.63
N LEU A 265 -7.18 -19.83 -4.04
CA LEU A 265 -7.65 -19.00 -2.94
C LEU A 265 -8.55 -17.84 -3.40
N TYR A 266 -8.37 -17.37 -4.65
CA TYR A 266 -9.13 -16.28 -5.23
C TYR A 266 -9.27 -16.43 -6.75
N SER A 267 -10.39 -17.04 -7.16
CA SER A 267 -10.68 -17.36 -8.56
C SER A 267 -11.28 -16.20 -9.37
N VAL A 268 -11.66 -15.09 -8.72
CA VAL A 268 -12.55 -14.07 -9.29
C VAL A 268 -11.90 -13.23 -10.40
N ARG A 269 -10.64 -12.81 -10.26
CA ARG A 269 -9.99 -11.89 -11.22
C ARG A 269 -8.83 -12.45 -12.04
N GLY A 270 -8.35 -13.68 -11.76
CA GLY A 270 -7.49 -14.47 -12.66
C GLY A 270 -6.39 -13.69 -13.43
N PRO A 271 -6.19 -13.95 -14.73
CA PRO A 271 -5.22 -13.22 -15.58
C PRO A 271 -5.54 -11.74 -15.83
N SER A 272 -6.77 -11.28 -15.55
CA SER A 272 -7.16 -9.87 -15.78
C SER A 272 -6.37 -8.89 -14.89
N GLU A 273 -5.81 -9.39 -13.78
CA GLU A 273 -4.93 -8.61 -12.91
C GLU A 273 -3.64 -8.13 -13.62
N LEU A 274 -3.15 -8.88 -14.61
CA LEU A 274 -2.00 -8.45 -15.43
C LEU A 274 -2.37 -7.25 -16.30
N LEU A 275 -3.56 -7.28 -16.92
CA LEU A 275 -4.07 -6.15 -17.69
C LEU A 275 -4.29 -4.94 -16.78
N ARG A 276 -4.89 -5.15 -15.60
CA ARG A 276 -5.08 -4.07 -14.60
C ARG A 276 -3.76 -3.44 -14.19
N ALA A 277 -2.72 -4.23 -13.93
CA ALA A 277 -1.39 -3.72 -13.62
C ALA A 277 -0.79 -2.93 -14.79
N ALA A 278 -0.93 -3.42 -16.03
CA ALA A 278 -0.49 -2.70 -17.22
C ALA A 278 -1.23 -1.36 -17.39
N GLN A 279 -2.53 -1.31 -17.11
CA GLN A 279 -3.35 -0.10 -17.13
C GLN A 279 -2.92 0.91 -16.06
N MET A 280 -2.73 0.46 -14.81
CA MET A 280 -2.24 1.30 -13.71
C MET A 280 -0.86 1.91 -14.02
N LEU A 281 -0.01 1.18 -14.76
CA LEU A 281 1.33 1.62 -15.18
C LEU A 281 1.34 2.38 -16.52
N ARG A 282 0.17 2.59 -17.13
CA ARG A 282 -0.02 3.26 -18.43
C ARG A 282 0.70 2.57 -19.59
N PHE A 283 0.84 1.25 -19.51
CA PHE A 283 1.25 0.39 -20.63
C PHE A 283 0.06 -0.05 -21.49
N ALA A 284 -1.16 0.09 -20.97
CA ALA A 284 -2.41 -0.15 -21.67
C ALA A 284 -3.42 0.96 -21.31
N GLU A 285 -4.43 1.17 -22.15
CA GLU A 285 -5.53 2.08 -21.83
C GLU A 285 -6.33 1.55 -20.64
N GLY A 286 -6.42 2.36 -19.59
CA GLY A 286 -7.17 2.06 -18.38
C GLY A 286 -8.48 2.85 -18.28
N PRO A 287 -9.32 2.54 -17.29
CA PRO A 287 -10.52 3.30 -16.97
C PRO A 287 -10.22 4.79 -16.84
N LEU A 288 -11.23 5.61 -17.12
CA LEU A 288 -11.20 7.06 -17.02
C LEU A 288 -10.62 7.51 -15.66
N VAL A 289 -10.99 6.83 -14.58
CA VAL A 289 -10.55 7.10 -13.22
C VAL A 289 -9.03 7.07 -13.03
N TYR A 290 -8.33 6.18 -13.72
CA TYR A 290 -6.88 6.06 -13.56
C TYR A 290 -6.11 7.30 -14.01
N LYS A 291 -6.72 8.13 -14.87
CA LYS A 291 -6.10 9.38 -15.33
C LYS A 291 -5.98 10.41 -14.21
N PHE A 292 -6.88 10.36 -13.22
CA PHE A 292 -6.96 11.35 -12.15
C PHE A 292 -6.71 10.80 -10.74
N THR A 293 -6.63 9.48 -10.56
CA THR A 293 -6.15 8.91 -9.29
C THR A 293 -4.77 9.45 -8.96
N ALA A 294 -4.64 10.19 -7.84
CA ALA A 294 -3.40 10.84 -7.42
C ALA A 294 -2.25 9.83 -7.25
N ASP A 295 -2.57 8.66 -6.70
CA ASP A 295 -1.64 7.55 -6.49
C ASP A 295 -1.07 6.97 -7.79
N LEU A 296 -1.77 7.10 -8.92
CA LEU A 296 -1.33 6.60 -10.23
C LEU A 296 -0.59 7.66 -11.07
N GLN A 297 -0.35 8.85 -10.49
CA GLN A 297 0.50 9.85 -11.11
C GLN A 297 1.97 9.54 -10.85
N ALA A 298 2.83 9.98 -11.78
CA ALA A 298 4.27 9.85 -11.60
C ALA A 298 4.70 10.61 -10.32
N PRO A 299 5.57 10.02 -9.48
CA PRO A 299 6.04 10.68 -8.28
C PRO A 299 6.82 11.95 -8.62
N ARG A 300 6.66 12.96 -7.75
CA ARG A 300 7.45 14.20 -7.84
C ARG A 300 8.87 13.95 -7.33
N LEU A 301 9.80 14.84 -7.68
CA LEU A 301 11.18 14.76 -7.19
C LEU A 301 11.26 14.70 -5.65
N SER A 302 10.38 15.43 -4.97
CA SER A 302 10.25 15.44 -3.51
C SER A 302 9.97 14.06 -2.91
N SER A 303 9.28 13.18 -3.64
CA SER A 303 9.07 11.80 -3.20
C SER A 303 10.39 11.01 -3.18
N PHE A 304 11.28 11.26 -4.15
CA PHE A 304 12.62 10.66 -4.14
C PHE A 304 13.53 11.28 -3.07
N ASP A 305 13.39 12.57 -2.77
CA ASP A 305 14.10 13.20 -1.64
C ASP A 305 13.67 12.59 -0.30
N ALA A 306 12.38 12.27 -0.13
CA ALA A 306 11.90 11.56 1.06
C ALA A 306 12.48 10.14 1.17
N LEU A 307 12.74 9.47 0.04
CA LEU A 307 13.27 8.11 -0.01
C LEU A 307 14.79 8.05 0.21
N PHE A 308 15.53 8.88 -0.50
CA PHE A 308 17.01 8.87 -0.54
C PHE A 308 17.64 9.87 0.45
N GLY A 309 16.81 10.70 1.10
CA GLY A 309 17.22 11.77 2.00
C GLY A 309 17.43 13.09 1.29
N SER A 310 17.57 14.18 2.06
CA SER A 310 17.73 15.55 1.53
C SER A 310 18.91 15.75 0.57
N PHE A 311 19.87 14.81 0.56
CA PHE A 311 20.95 14.74 -0.41
C PHE A 311 20.72 13.57 -1.38
N LEU A 312 19.73 13.72 -2.29
CA LEU A 312 19.29 12.68 -3.22
C LEU A 312 20.44 11.89 -3.88
N MET A 313 21.41 12.60 -4.46
CA MET A 313 22.55 11.98 -5.15
C MET A 313 23.43 11.14 -4.21
N VAL A 314 23.55 11.52 -2.94
CA VAL A 314 24.28 10.74 -1.93
C VAL A 314 23.52 9.45 -1.63
N GLY A 315 22.19 9.52 -1.46
CA GLY A 315 21.37 8.33 -1.25
C GLY A 315 21.44 7.36 -2.43
N ILE A 316 21.35 7.85 -3.66
CA ILE A 316 21.49 7.04 -4.88
C ILE A 316 22.89 6.39 -4.94
N ALA A 317 23.94 7.17 -4.68
CA ALA A 317 25.31 6.65 -4.66
C ALA A 317 25.51 5.58 -3.57
N LEU A 318 24.94 5.77 -2.38
CA LEU A 318 24.99 4.78 -1.30
C LEU A 318 24.25 3.49 -1.67
N THR A 319 23.10 3.59 -2.33
CA THR A 319 22.37 2.44 -2.87
C THR A 319 23.23 1.66 -3.87
N ALA A 320 23.88 2.35 -4.80
CA ALA A 320 24.80 1.72 -5.77
C ALA A 320 26.02 1.08 -5.07
N VAL A 321 26.61 1.77 -4.09
CA VAL A 321 27.71 1.23 -3.27
C VAL A 321 27.27 0.02 -2.46
N GLY A 322 26.04 -0.03 -1.98
CA GLY A 322 25.49 -1.17 -1.25
C GLY A 322 25.33 -2.39 -2.14
N ALA A 323 24.74 -2.22 -3.32
CA ALA A 323 24.64 -3.29 -4.32
C ALA A 323 26.03 -3.81 -4.72
N TYR A 324 26.97 -2.90 -5.00
CA TYR A 324 28.36 -3.25 -5.34
C TYR A 324 29.09 -3.95 -4.18
N GLY A 325 28.96 -3.43 -2.97
CA GLY A 325 29.62 -3.96 -1.77
C GLY A 325 29.14 -5.37 -1.44
N LEU A 326 27.85 -5.63 -1.63
CA LEU A 326 27.30 -6.99 -1.51
C LEU A 326 27.77 -7.90 -2.63
N TYR A 327 27.75 -7.42 -3.88
CA TYR A 327 28.27 -8.17 -5.03
C TYR A 327 29.74 -8.58 -4.84
N LYS A 328 30.58 -7.70 -4.31
CA LYS A 328 31.98 -8.01 -3.99
C LYS A 328 32.16 -9.04 -2.88
N ARG A 329 31.16 -9.22 -2.02
CA ARG A 329 31.20 -10.17 -0.90
C ARG A 329 30.62 -11.53 -1.27
N ASP A 330 29.49 -11.52 -1.97
CA ASP A 330 28.84 -12.70 -2.52
C ASP A 330 28.10 -12.30 -3.80
N GLU A 331 28.64 -12.73 -4.94
CA GLU A 331 28.15 -12.34 -6.26
C GLU A 331 26.66 -12.70 -6.44
N LYS A 332 26.25 -13.88 -5.95
CA LYS A 332 24.86 -14.35 -6.02
C LYS A 332 23.93 -13.43 -5.20
N SER A 333 24.33 -13.07 -3.98
CA SER A 333 23.57 -12.12 -3.13
C SER A 333 23.47 -10.75 -3.78
N GLY A 334 24.58 -10.26 -4.34
CA GLY A 334 24.63 -8.96 -5.00
C GLY A 334 23.70 -8.90 -6.20
N ILE A 335 23.73 -9.91 -7.07
CA ILE A 335 22.85 -9.99 -8.25
C ILE A 335 21.37 -10.05 -7.82
N TYR A 336 21.05 -10.81 -6.78
CA TYR A 336 19.69 -10.86 -6.24
C TYR A 336 19.19 -9.51 -5.75
N LEU A 337 20.04 -8.79 -5.01
CA LEU A 337 19.73 -7.46 -4.50
C LEU A 337 19.81 -6.36 -5.57
N ILE A 338 20.41 -6.61 -6.74
CA ILE A 338 20.31 -5.73 -7.91
C ILE A 338 18.97 -5.94 -8.62
N ALA A 339 18.51 -7.20 -8.72
CA ALA A 339 17.28 -7.53 -9.42
C ALA A 339 16.05 -6.87 -8.78
N ALA A 340 15.90 -6.98 -7.46
CA ALA A 340 14.73 -6.48 -6.74
C ALA A 340 14.48 -4.95 -6.88
N PRO A 341 15.44 -4.05 -6.60
CA PRO A 341 15.26 -2.62 -6.76
C PRO A 341 15.08 -2.22 -8.23
N LEU A 342 15.75 -2.87 -9.19
CA LEU A 342 15.58 -2.54 -10.60
C LEU A 342 14.17 -2.87 -11.11
N VAL A 343 13.65 -4.04 -10.75
CA VAL A 343 12.28 -4.43 -11.12
C VAL A 343 11.25 -3.51 -10.49
N THR A 344 11.43 -3.15 -9.22
CA THR A 344 10.47 -2.31 -8.49
C THR A 344 10.61 -0.81 -8.79
N MET A 345 11.75 -0.37 -9.32
CA MET A 345 11.95 1.01 -9.80
C MET A 345 11.03 1.33 -10.98
N VAL A 346 10.85 0.41 -11.93
CA VAL A 346 10.02 0.63 -13.14
C VAL A 346 8.59 1.07 -12.80
N PRO A 347 7.84 0.36 -11.93
CA PRO A 347 6.52 0.83 -11.54
C PRO A 347 6.58 2.08 -10.65
N ALA A 348 7.57 2.19 -9.75
CA ALA A 348 7.68 3.32 -8.84
C ALA A 348 7.90 4.67 -9.56
N VAL A 349 8.66 4.71 -10.66
CA VAL A 349 8.84 5.96 -11.43
C VAL A 349 7.62 6.34 -12.27
N ARG A 350 6.67 5.42 -12.49
CA ARG A 350 5.46 5.66 -13.29
C ARG A 350 4.25 6.02 -12.44
N ALA A 351 4.14 5.43 -11.25
CA ALA A 351 3.02 5.65 -10.34
C ALA A 351 3.51 5.69 -8.89
N HIS A 352 3.15 6.77 -8.19
CA HIS A 352 3.48 6.99 -6.78
C HIS A 352 3.05 5.82 -5.90
N HIS A 353 1.96 5.14 -6.25
CA HIS A 353 1.42 3.97 -5.55
C HIS A 353 2.46 2.89 -5.26
N PHE A 354 3.44 2.67 -6.16
CA PHE A 354 4.42 1.58 -6.05
C PHE A 354 5.75 1.99 -5.37
N ILE A 355 5.85 3.24 -4.89
CA ILE A 355 7.07 3.71 -4.23
C ILE A 355 7.33 3.01 -2.89
N ASP A 356 6.28 2.53 -2.22
CA ASP A 356 6.37 1.76 -0.97
C ASP A 356 7.13 0.44 -1.18
N ILE A 357 6.82 -0.32 -2.22
CA ILE A 357 7.51 -1.57 -2.57
C ILE A 357 8.95 -1.29 -2.99
N PHE A 358 9.18 -0.26 -3.81
CA PHE A 358 10.54 0.14 -4.19
C PHE A 358 11.37 0.53 -2.95
N SER A 359 10.75 1.24 -2.00
CA SER A 359 11.42 1.69 -0.78
C SER A 359 11.97 0.54 0.06
N LEU A 360 11.27 -0.61 0.13
CA LEU A 360 11.73 -1.81 0.84
C LEU A 360 13.16 -2.19 0.44
N PHE A 361 13.42 -2.23 -0.87
CA PHE A 361 14.70 -2.68 -1.43
C PHE A 361 15.76 -1.57 -1.45
N VAL A 362 15.33 -0.31 -1.63
CA VAL A 362 16.22 0.85 -1.53
C VAL A 362 16.79 0.99 -0.12
N TYR A 363 15.98 0.86 0.94
CA TYR A 363 16.52 0.95 2.29
C TYR A 363 17.53 -0.16 2.58
N ILE A 364 17.27 -1.40 2.13
CA ILE A 364 18.21 -2.52 2.32
C ILE A 364 19.55 -2.22 1.66
N THR A 365 19.54 -1.82 0.39
CA THR A 365 20.75 -1.49 -0.36
C THR A 365 21.48 -0.30 0.26
N LEU A 366 20.76 0.76 0.65
CA LEU A 366 21.33 1.94 1.28
C LEU A 366 22.04 1.60 2.60
N GLY A 367 21.39 0.84 3.50
CA GLY A 367 22.01 0.48 4.77
C GLY A 367 23.17 -0.52 4.64
N ILE A 368 23.14 -1.39 3.62
CA ILE A 368 24.31 -2.20 3.25
C ILE A 368 25.45 -1.31 2.74
N GLY A 369 25.17 -0.30 1.91
CA GLY A 369 26.17 0.65 1.41
C GLY A 369 26.83 1.43 2.53
N ALA A 370 26.04 1.96 3.47
CA ALA A 370 26.53 2.63 4.67
C ALA A 370 27.44 1.70 5.50
N SER A 371 26.99 0.47 5.75
CA SER A 371 27.76 -0.50 6.51
C SER A 371 29.06 -0.91 5.81
N PHE A 372 29.03 -1.08 4.49
CA PHE A 372 30.20 -1.40 3.67
C PHE A 372 31.29 -0.33 3.77
N ILE A 373 30.90 0.96 3.73
CA ILE A 373 31.83 2.08 3.90
C ILE A 373 32.45 2.06 5.30
N VAL A 374 31.64 1.87 6.34
CA VAL A 374 32.11 1.80 7.74
C VAL A 374 33.07 0.63 7.94
N GLU A 375 32.75 -0.56 7.41
CA GLU A 375 33.62 -1.73 7.48
C GLU A 375 34.96 -1.48 6.78
N ARG A 376 34.93 -0.87 5.58
CA ARG A 376 36.14 -0.56 4.81
C ARG A 376 37.02 0.49 5.49
N ALA A 377 36.42 1.45 6.18
CA ALA A 377 37.13 2.44 6.99
C ALA A 377 37.85 1.80 8.19
N LYS A 378 37.22 0.83 8.88
CA LYS A 378 37.80 0.12 10.04
C LYS A 378 38.92 -0.85 9.67
N LYS A 379 38.79 -1.60 8.58
CA LYS A 379 39.77 -2.65 8.18
C LYS A 379 41.19 -2.13 7.85
N ASN A 380 41.39 -0.82 7.83
CA ASN A 380 42.63 -0.16 7.40
C ASN A 380 43.26 0.72 8.49
N GLU A 381 42.92 0.45 9.77
CA GLU A 381 43.35 1.21 10.95
C GLU A 381 44.86 1.40 11.09
N GLN A 382 45.69 0.59 10.43
CA GLN A 382 47.15 0.65 10.56
C GLN A 382 47.86 1.70 9.67
N LYS A 383 47.21 2.40 8.72
CA LYS A 383 47.97 3.27 7.78
C LYS A 383 47.46 4.69 7.49
N VAL A 384 46.23 5.12 7.82
CA VAL A 384 45.76 6.46 7.41
C VAL A 384 44.74 7.08 8.40
N ALA A 385 45.09 8.19 9.05
CA ALA A 385 44.27 8.91 10.05
C ALA A 385 42.97 9.52 9.49
N TRP A 386 42.91 9.84 8.20
CA TRP A 386 41.77 10.50 7.55
C TRP A 386 40.53 9.61 7.30
N LYS A 387 40.60 8.30 7.58
CA LYS A 387 39.48 7.38 7.29
C LYS A 387 38.40 7.33 8.38
N LYS A 388 38.75 7.67 9.63
CA LYS A 388 37.81 7.82 10.75
C LYS A 388 36.84 9.00 10.56
N PRO A 389 37.29 10.22 10.19
CA PRO A 389 36.37 11.32 9.93
C PRO A 389 35.45 11.05 8.74
N VAL A 390 35.86 10.26 7.74
CA VAL A 390 34.97 9.87 6.62
C VAL A 390 33.82 8.97 7.08
N ALA A 391 34.09 7.96 7.89
CA ALA A 391 33.02 7.09 8.42
C ALA A 391 32.06 7.86 9.34
N VAL A 392 32.59 8.76 10.18
CA VAL A 392 31.79 9.66 11.02
C VAL A 392 30.99 10.63 10.16
N ALA A 393 31.58 11.21 9.12
CA ALA A 393 30.91 12.09 8.18
C ALA A 393 29.77 11.36 7.45
N VAL A 394 29.96 10.11 7.02
CA VAL A 394 28.87 9.32 6.39
C VAL A 394 27.72 9.07 7.37
N LEU A 395 28.01 8.75 8.63
CA LEU A 395 26.96 8.59 9.65
C LEU A 395 26.25 9.90 9.97
N ILE A 396 26.99 11.03 10.02
CA ILE A 396 26.43 12.37 10.21
C ILE A 396 25.59 12.78 9.00
N ILE A 397 26.06 12.54 7.78
CA ILE A 397 25.34 12.83 6.54
C ILE A 397 24.07 11.99 6.47
N LEU A 398 24.12 10.71 6.83
CA LEU A 398 22.92 9.88 6.94
C LEU A 398 21.97 10.42 8.03
N GLY A 399 22.50 10.83 9.18
CA GLY A 399 21.72 11.49 10.21
C GLY A 399 21.00 12.73 9.66
N ILE A 400 21.72 13.68 9.08
CA ILE A 400 21.18 14.93 8.54
C ILE A 400 20.22 14.68 7.37
N ALA A 401 20.60 13.80 6.43
CA ALA A 401 19.82 13.51 5.23
C ALA A 401 18.45 12.92 5.55
N PHE A 402 18.34 12.18 6.66
CA PHE A 402 17.10 11.51 7.07
C PHE A 402 16.39 12.21 8.23
N VAL A 403 16.98 13.18 8.92
CA VAL A 403 16.31 13.98 9.98
C VAL A 403 15.10 14.74 9.44
N ASN A 404 15.22 15.43 8.30
CA ASN A 404 14.11 16.20 7.74
C ASN A 404 12.95 15.30 7.28
N PRO A 405 13.17 14.23 6.48
CA PRO A 405 12.14 13.25 6.19
C PRO A 405 11.51 12.62 7.44
N LEU A 406 12.30 12.39 8.49
CA LEU A 406 11.84 11.83 9.76
C LEU A 406 10.92 12.78 10.52
N ILE A 407 11.29 14.06 10.65
CA ILE A 407 10.45 15.09 11.27
C ILE A 407 9.16 15.27 10.45
N GLY A 408 9.29 15.36 9.11
CA GLY A 408 8.13 15.48 8.22
C GLY A 408 7.17 14.29 8.33
N SER A 409 7.70 13.07 8.43
CA SER A 409 6.87 11.87 8.62
C SER A 409 6.15 11.88 9.97
N LEU A 410 6.82 12.30 11.05
CA LEU A 410 6.21 12.38 12.38
C LEU A 410 5.19 13.52 12.48
N GLN A 411 5.46 14.68 11.91
CA GLN A 411 4.54 15.83 11.96
C GLN A 411 3.34 15.60 11.04
N ASN A 412 3.57 15.24 9.78
CA ASN A 412 2.49 15.18 8.79
C ASN A 412 1.60 13.95 9.02
N GLU A 413 2.17 12.76 9.27
CA GLU A 413 1.35 11.55 9.32
C GLU A 413 0.75 11.28 10.69
N VAL A 414 1.54 11.44 11.76
CA VAL A 414 1.08 11.14 13.12
C VAL A 414 0.12 12.23 13.62
N GLN A 415 0.35 13.51 13.30
CA GLN A 415 -0.53 14.59 13.78
C GLN A 415 -1.77 14.82 12.90
N TYR A 416 -1.67 14.81 11.56
CA TYR A 416 -2.87 15.02 10.71
C TYR A 416 -3.79 13.80 10.63
N SER A 417 -3.33 12.62 11.05
CA SER A 417 -4.23 11.46 11.25
C SER A 417 -5.34 11.69 12.28
N TYR A 418 -5.25 12.74 13.11
CA TYR A 418 -6.23 13.06 14.15
C TYR A 418 -7.37 13.98 13.68
N THR A 419 -7.29 14.60 12.51
CA THR A 419 -8.38 15.42 11.96
C THR A 419 -9.48 14.54 11.36
N ILE A 420 -10.19 13.80 12.23
CA ILE A 420 -11.51 13.29 11.92
C ILE A 420 -12.35 14.53 11.57
N LYS A 421 -12.90 14.62 10.36
CA LYS A 421 -13.94 15.61 10.04
C LYS A 421 -15.24 15.14 10.69
N PRO A 422 -15.63 15.63 11.88
CA PRO A 422 -16.78 15.07 12.61
C PRO A 422 -18.08 15.19 11.81
N GLU A 423 -18.18 16.19 10.94
CA GLU A 423 -19.33 16.43 10.07
C GLU A 423 -19.56 15.30 9.05
N TRP A 424 -18.51 14.63 8.56
CA TRP A 424 -18.65 13.49 7.65
C TRP A 424 -19.26 12.29 8.38
N LYS A 425 -18.75 11.98 9.59
CA LYS A 425 -19.30 10.93 10.45
C LYS A 425 -20.76 11.20 10.78
N GLN A 426 -21.11 12.43 11.11
CA GLN A 426 -22.50 12.82 11.39
C GLN A 426 -23.40 12.64 10.16
N ALA A 427 -22.93 13.00 8.97
CA ALA A 427 -23.69 12.80 7.73
C ALA A 427 -23.95 11.31 7.44
N PHE A 428 -22.94 10.44 7.56
CA PHE A 428 -23.13 9.00 7.35
C PHE A 428 -24.08 8.38 8.38
N LEU A 429 -23.98 8.78 9.65
CA LEU A 429 -24.90 8.33 10.70
C LEU A 429 -26.33 8.86 10.47
N TYR A 430 -26.47 10.09 9.97
CA TYR A 430 -27.76 10.64 9.57
C TYR A 430 -28.39 9.78 8.47
N ILE A 431 -27.65 9.48 7.41
CA ILE A 431 -28.12 8.61 6.31
C ILE A 431 -28.60 7.27 6.87
N ARG A 432 -27.76 6.61 7.68
CA ARG A 432 -28.06 5.30 8.25
C ARG A 432 -29.41 5.27 8.97
N ASN A 433 -29.71 6.33 9.72
CA ASN A 433 -30.83 6.40 10.64
C ASN A 433 -32.09 7.05 10.03
N ASN A 434 -31.99 7.75 8.88
CA ASN A 434 -33.07 8.59 8.36
C ASN A 434 -33.45 8.31 6.89
N THR A 435 -32.82 7.33 6.22
CA THR A 435 -33.22 6.93 4.86
C THR A 435 -33.60 5.45 4.79
N ASP A 436 -34.34 5.06 3.75
CA ASP A 436 -34.71 3.67 3.52
C ASP A 436 -33.48 2.80 3.24
N GLN A 437 -33.50 1.53 3.65
CA GLN A 437 -32.34 0.61 3.51
C GLN A 437 -31.93 0.35 2.06
N ASP A 438 -32.87 0.43 1.12
CA ASP A 438 -32.68 0.20 -0.32
C ASP A 438 -32.47 1.51 -1.10
N SER A 439 -32.32 2.65 -0.41
CA SER A 439 -32.03 3.93 -1.04
C SER A 439 -30.66 3.94 -1.76
N LEU A 440 -30.63 4.59 -2.92
CA LEU A 440 -29.46 4.76 -3.77
C LEU A 440 -28.83 6.13 -3.54
N PHE A 441 -27.50 6.15 -3.39
CA PHE A 441 -26.74 7.38 -3.25
C PHE A 441 -25.86 7.62 -4.47
N ILE A 442 -25.92 8.85 -4.95
CA ILE A 442 -25.10 9.41 -6.02
C ILE A 442 -24.08 10.33 -5.37
N ASN A 443 -22.82 9.95 -5.48
CA ASN A 443 -21.68 10.66 -4.93
C ASN A 443 -20.46 10.38 -5.82
N TRP A 444 -19.43 11.21 -5.70
CA TRP A 444 -18.15 10.91 -6.34
C TRP A 444 -17.54 9.61 -5.77
N TRP A 445 -16.81 8.86 -6.59
CA TRP A 445 -16.35 7.50 -6.26
C TRP A 445 -15.45 7.44 -5.00
N ASP A 446 -14.76 8.54 -4.68
CA ASP A 446 -13.90 8.65 -3.49
C ASP A 446 -14.63 8.32 -2.17
N TYR A 447 -15.96 8.51 -2.10
CA TYR A 447 -16.72 8.33 -0.85
C TYR A 447 -17.55 7.03 -0.78
N GLY A 448 -17.64 6.28 -1.89
CA GLY A 448 -18.58 5.14 -1.99
C GLY A 448 -18.33 4.04 -0.96
N ASN A 449 -17.06 3.69 -0.71
CA ASN A 449 -16.72 2.65 0.28
C ASN A 449 -17.01 3.10 1.72
N SER A 450 -16.75 4.36 2.05
CA SER A 450 -17.08 4.93 3.37
C SER A 450 -18.60 5.00 3.56
N LEU A 451 -19.36 5.41 2.54
CA LEU A 451 -20.81 5.35 2.57
C LEU A 451 -21.31 3.92 2.82
N ALA A 452 -20.82 2.96 2.04
CA ALA A 452 -21.21 1.55 2.16
C ALA A 452 -20.92 0.99 3.56
N TYR A 453 -19.78 1.36 4.16
CA TYR A 453 -19.39 0.87 5.48
C TYR A 453 -20.16 1.56 6.62
N TYR A 454 -20.17 2.90 6.66
CA TYR A 454 -20.73 3.63 7.79
C TYR A 454 -22.22 3.88 7.70
N ALA A 455 -22.71 4.25 6.51
CA ALA A 455 -24.12 4.54 6.28
C ALA A 455 -24.93 3.28 5.96
N GLN A 456 -24.27 2.20 5.55
CA GLN A 456 -24.91 0.96 5.09
C GLN A 456 -25.93 1.23 3.98
N ARG A 457 -25.51 2.02 2.98
CA ARG A 457 -26.30 2.33 1.78
C ARG A 457 -25.47 2.06 0.53
N ARG A 458 -26.17 1.82 -0.58
CA ARG A 458 -25.55 1.55 -1.87
C ARG A 458 -25.16 2.86 -2.55
N SER A 459 -23.93 2.92 -3.06
CA SER A 459 -23.50 3.93 -4.02
C SER A 459 -23.58 3.41 -5.45
N VAL A 460 -23.77 4.31 -6.42
CA VAL A 460 -23.69 3.97 -7.86
C VAL A 460 -22.25 3.58 -8.22
N ILE A 461 -21.30 4.47 -7.94
CA ILE A 461 -19.86 4.25 -8.12
C ILE A 461 -19.12 4.31 -6.79
N ASP A 462 -18.05 3.56 -6.66
CA ASP A 462 -17.16 3.51 -5.49
C ASP A 462 -15.71 3.23 -5.89
N GLN A 463 -14.79 3.12 -4.93
CA GLN A 463 -13.36 2.91 -5.21
C GLN A 463 -13.02 1.49 -5.71
N MET A 464 -13.98 0.57 -5.73
CA MET A 464 -13.89 -0.79 -6.28
C MET A 464 -14.73 -1.00 -7.55
N TYR A 465 -15.70 -0.12 -7.84
CA TYR A 465 -16.60 -0.14 -8.98
C TYR A 465 -16.76 1.25 -9.62
N PHE A 466 -16.15 1.43 -10.77
CA PHE A 466 -16.13 2.70 -11.48
C PHE A 466 -16.09 2.52 -13.02
N PRO A 467 -17.07 1.83 -13.62
CA PRO A 467 -17.14 1.73 -15.07
C PRO A 467 -17.35 3.14 -15.68
N ASP A 468 -16.74 3.39 -16.84
CA ASP A 468 -16.61 4.75 -17.40
C ASP A 468 -17.96 5.41 -17.72
N ASP A 469 -18.97 4.62 -18.11
CA ASP A 469 -20.33 5.06 -18.37
C ASP A 469 -21.04 5.54 -17.11
N GLU A 470 -20.95 4.80 -16.00
CA GLU A 470 -21.52 5.24 -14.73
C GLU A 470 -20.75 6.40 -14.10
N VAL A 471 -19.41 6.43 -14.25
CA VAL A 471 -18.61 7.58 -13.82
C VAL A 471 -19.04 8.84 -14.57
N THR A 472 -19.26 8.74 -15.88
CA THR A 472 -19.76 9.84 -16.71
C THR A 472 -21.15 10.27 -16.26
N ALA A 473 -22.08 9.32 -16.05
CA ALA A 473 -23.44 9.57 -15.62
C ALA A 473 -23.50 10.29 -14.25
N VAL A 474 -22.77 9.77 -13.26
CA VAL A 474 -22.66 10.39 -11.93
C VAL A 474 -22.03 11.78 -12.01
N SER A 475 -20.97 11.94 -12.82
CA SER A 475 -20.33 13.24 -13.01
C SER A 475 -21.27 14.28 -13.60
N SER A 476 -22.12 13.91 -14.56
CA SER A 476 -23.14 14.80 -15.12
C SER A 476 -24.18 15.21 -14.08
N ILE A 477 -24.63 14.30 -13.21
CA ILE A 477 -25.57 14.65 -12.13
C ILE A 477 -24.95 15.66 -11.15
N ILE A 478 -23.65 15.55 -10.88
CA ILE A 478 -22.94 16.44 -9.96
C ILE A 478 -22.63 17.79 -10.62
N MET A 479 -22.05 17.79 -11.82
CA MET A 479 -21.38 18.96 -12.40
C MET A 479 -22.00 19.52 -13.67
N ALA A 480 -23.00 18.88 -14.28
CA ALA A 480 -23.64 19.44 -15.47
C ALA A 480 -24.38 20.75 -15.15
N THR A 481 -24.62 21.55 -16.19
CA THR A 481 -25.40 22.79 -16.09
C THR A 481 -26.91 22.54 -16.21
N ASP A 482 -27.32 21.46 -16.86
CA ASP A 482 -28.73 21.08 -17.03
C ASP A 482 -29.18 20.13 -15.90
N SER A 483 -30.00 20.66 -14.99
CA SER A 483 -30.54 19.89 -13.87
C SER A 483 -31.60 18.86 -14.28
N GLU A 484 -32.32 19.07 -15.38
CA GLU A 484 -33.35 18.13 -15.87
C GLU A 484 -32.70 16.90 -16.49
N GLU A 485 -31.61 17.08 -17.24
CA GLU A 485 -30.79 15.97 -17.71
C GLU A 485 -30.27 15.14 -16.52
N GLY A 486 -29.74 15.79 -15.48
CA GLY A 486 -29.31 15.12 -14.26
C GLY A 486 -30.42 14.30 -13.58
N LEU A 487 -31.64 14.84 -13.48
CA LEU A 487 -32.79 14.09 -12.95
C LEU A 487 -33.19 12.91 -13.84
N GLN A 488 -33.08 13.05 -15.16
CA GLN A 488 -33.37 11.96 -16.09
C GLN A 488 -32.36 10.81 -15.97
N ILE A 489 -31.06 11.13 -15.80
CA ILE A 489 -30.03 10.14 -15.53
C ILE A 489 -30.31 9.45 -14.19
N ALA A 490 -30.66 10.21 -13.15
CA ALA A 490 -31.00 9.66 -11.83
C ALA A 490 -32.21 8.71 -11.87
N ARG A 491 -33.24 8.98 -12.70
CA ARG A 491 -34.37 8.05 -12.93
C ARG A 491 -33.90 6.72 -13.51
N THR A 492 -33.01 6.77 -14.51
CA THR A 492 -32.45 5.56 -15.13
C THR A 492 -31.68 4.73 -14.11
N LEU A 493 -30.82 5.37 -13.32
CA LEU A 493 -30.05 4.69 -12.25
C LEU A 493 -30.97 4.10 -11.17
N LYS A 494 -32.03 4.82 -10.77
CA LYS A 494 -33.05 4.31 -9.84
C LYS A 494 -33.66 2.99 -10.32
N GLN A 495 -34.04 2.94 -11.60
CA GLN A 495 -34.63 1.75 -12.22
C GLN A 495 -33.61 0.61 -12.33
N GLN A 496 -32.38 0.91 -12.75
CA GLN A 496 -31.29 -0.06 -12.88
C GLN A 496 -30.98 -0.75 -11.54
N HIS A 497 -30.96 0.00 -10.43
CA HIS A 497 -30.65 -0.54 -9.11
C HIS A 497 -31.86 -1.00 -8.29
N ASN A 498 -33.09 -0.82 -8.82
CA ASN A 498 -34.35 -1.13 -8.14
C ASN A 498 -34.46 -0.51 -6.74
N SER A 499 -34.21 0.80 -6.66
CA SER A 499 -34.18 1.54 -5.39
C SER A 499 -35.45 2.35 -5.14
N SER A 500 -35.90 2.39 -3.88
CA SER A 500 -37.04 3.20 -3.41
C SER A 500 -36.85 4.70 -3.64
N GLU A 501 -35.69 5.21 -3.23
CA GLU A 501 -35.35 6.63 -3.21
C GLU A 501 -33.93 6.87 -3.74
N VAL A 502 -33.68 8.06 -4.30
CA VAL A 502 -32.37 8.47 -4.80
C VAL A 502 -31.93 9.76 -4.11
N TYR A 503 -30.68 9.78 -3.67
CA TYR A 503 -30.06 10.90 -3.00
C TYR A 503 -28.78 11.34 -3.73
N LEU A 504 -28.60 12.64 -3.87
CA LEU A 504 -27.32 13.25 -4.26
C LEU A 504 -26.58 13.71 -3.01
N MET A 505 -25.37 13.23 -2.82
CA MET A 505 -24.49 13.61 -1.71
C MET A 505 -23.30 14.38 -2.27
N LEU A 506 -23.13 15.62 -1.81
CA LEU A 506 -22.07 16.54 -2.20
C LEU A 506 -21.14 16.78 -1.02
N PHE A 507 -19.83 16.77 -1.29
CA PHE A 507 -18.80 17.08 -0.30
C PHE A 507 -18.09 18.37 -0.66
N LEU A 508 -17.65 19.14 0.33
CA LEU A 508 -16.84 20.35 0.10
C LEU A 508 -15.57 20.00 -0.70
N ASN A 509 -15.05 18.80 -0.49
CA ASN A 509 -13.87 18.30 -1.18
C ASN A 509 -14.08 18.16 -2.70
N ASP A 510 -15.31 17.98 -3.17
CA ASP A 510 -15.64 17.92 -4.59
C ASP A 510 -15.33 19.23 -5.31
N ALA A 511 -15.38 20.37 -4.60
CA ALA A 511 -14.99 21.66 -5.16
C ALA A 511 -13.50 21.69 -5.57
N PHE A 512 -12.62 21.05 -4.78
CA PHE A 512 -11.19 20.99 -5.07
C PHE A 512 -10.86 20.12 -6.29
N ILE A 513 -11.71 19.13 -6.57
CA ILE A 513 -11.57 18.20 -7.70
C ILE A 513 -12.61 18.47 -8.81
N ALA A 514 -13.29 19.61 -8.77
CA ALA A 514 -14.31 19.98 -9.75
C ALA A 514 -13.81 19.96 -11.21
N PRO A 515 -12.55 20.33 -11.53
CA PRO A 515 -12.03 20.17 -12.89
C PRO A 515 -12.00 18.71 -13.36
N VAL A 516 -11.80 17.76 -12.43
CA VAL A 516 -11.77 16.31 -12.72
C VAL A 516 -13.19 15.79 -12.95
N ILE A 517 -14.12 16.09 -12.04
CA ILE A 517 -15.52 15.67 -12.18
C ILE A 517 -16.13 16.30 -13.44
N GLY A 518 -15.84 17.57 -13.70
CA GLY A 518 -16.25 18.25 -14.92
C GLY A 518 -15.70 17.62 -16.19
N TYR A 519 -14.43 17.21 -16.19
CA TYR A 519 -13.87 16.49 -17.34
C TYR A 519 -14.57 15.15 -17.59
N ALA A 520 -14.91 14.42 -16.53
CA ALA A 520 -15.68 13.18 -16.62
C ALA A 520 -17.13 13.43 -17.11
N ALA A 521 -17.71 14.59 -16.80
CA ALA A 521 -19.00 15.03 -17.35
C ALA A 521 -18.91 15.56 -18.81
N GLY A 522 -17.73 15.54 -19.43
CA GLY A 522 -17.52 15.93 -20.83
C GLY A 522 -17.04 17.38 -21.05
N TYR A 523 -16.77 18.15 -19.99
CA TYR A 523 -16.22 19.50 -20.12
C TYR A 523 -14.73 19.48 -20.50
N LYS A 524 -14.29 20.47 -21.29
CA LYS A 524 -12.89 20.56 -21.73
C LYS A 524 -12.00 21.21 -20.67
N GLN A 525 -10.74 20.81 -20.59
CA GLN A 525 -9.74 21.43 -19.72
C GLN A 525 -8.80 22.40 -20.48
N THR A 526 -9.25 22.95 -21.61
CA THR A 526 -8.41 23.72 -22.56
C THR A 526 -8.19 25.17 -22.16
N SER A 527 -9.15 25.80 -21.48
CA SER A 527 -9.06 27.19 -21.04
C SER A 527 -9.87 27.40 -19.77
N PHE A 528 -9.55 28.47 -19.01
CA PHE A 528 -10.28 28.80 -17.78
C PHE A 528 -11.78 28.94 -17.99
N ASN A 529 -12.25 29.43 -19.15
CA ASN A 529 -13.69 29.62 -19.40
C ASN A 529 -14.42 28.35 -19.87
N GLU A 530 -13.70 27.36 -20.40
CA GLU A 530 -14.27 26.10 -20.88
C GLU A 530 -14.18 24.96 -19.85
N SER A 531 -13.49 25.21 -18.74
CA SER A 531 -13.27 24.26 -17.65
C SER A 531 -14.09 24.61 -16.43
N ILE A 532 -14.51 23.59 -15.67
CA ILE A 532 -15.13 23.81 -14.37
C ILE A 532 -14.03 24.11 -13.36
N VAL A 533 -14.04 25.31 -12.78
CA VAL A 533 -13.01 25.79 -11.86
C VAL A 533 -13.65 26.50 -10.67
N MET A 534 -13.37 25.99 -9.48
CA MET A 534 -13.84 26.56 -8.21
C MET A 534 -12.67 27.18 -7.45
N ILE A 535 -12.84 28.42 -6.97
CA ILE A 535 -11.82 29.15 -6.20
C ILE A 535 -12.27 29.21 -4.75
N LEU A 536 -11.49 28.57 -3.89
CA LEU A 536 -11.67 28.62 -2.44
C LEU A 536 -10.71 29.66 -1.85
N ASP A 537 -11.14 30.39 -0.81
CA ASP A 537 -10.26 31.26 -0.05
C ASP A 537 -9.40 30.46 0.94
N GLU A 538 -8.53 31.18 1.65
CA GLU A 538 -7.67 30.61 2.69
C GLU A 538 -8.44 29.95 3.86
N HIS A 539 -9.74 30.20 3.98
CA HIS A 539 -10.65 29.62 4.97
C HIS A 539 -11.48 28.46 4.37
N GLY A 540 -11.21 28.05 3.13
CA GLY A 540 -11.95 26.98 2.45
C GLY A 540 -13.36 27.37 2.00
N ARG A 541 -13.68 28.67 1.97
CA ARG A 541 -14.97 29.17 1.47
C ARG A 541 -14.88 29.41 -0.03
N LEU A 542 -15.95 29.09 -0.74
CA LEU A 542 -16.03 29.33 -2.17
C LEU A 542 -16.22 30.83 -2.44
N VAL A 543 -15.19 31.46 -3.03
CA VAL A 543 -15.10 32.93 -3.19
C VAL A 543 -15.04 33.40 -4.64
N GLY A 544 -14.88 32.50 -5.61
CA GLY A 544 -14.88 32.88 -7.03
C GLY A 544 -15.00 31.69 -7.99
N MET A 545 -15.47 31.97 -9.20
CA MET A 545 -15.54 31.02 -10.31
C MET A 545 -15.78 31.74 -11.65
N ASN A 546 -15.70 30.99 -12.74
CA ASN A 546 -16.13 31.45 -14.07
C ASN A 546 -17.65 31.30 -14.30
N ASP A 547 -18.17 31.90 -15.36
CA ASP A 547 -19.60 31.88 -15.70
C ASP A 547 -20.16 30.47 -15.92
N LEU A 548 -19.34 29.55 -16.45
CA LEU A 548 -19.72 28.15 -16.66
C LEU A 548 -19.96 27.43 -15.34
N THR A 549 -19.03 27.56 -14.40
CA THR A 549 -19.07 26.91 -13.08
C THR A 549 -20.25 27.39 -12.25
N ASN A 550 -20.60 28.69 -12.37
CA ASN A 550 -21.77 29.27 -11.69
C ASN A 550 -23.10 28.60 -12.11
N GLN A 551 -23.14 27.99 -13.29
CA GLN A 551 -24.34 27.32 -13.81
C GLN A 551 -24.42 25.84 -13.41
N THR A 552 -23.35 25.26 -12.87
CA THR A 552 -23.29 23.83 -12.52
C THR A 552 -24.23 23.48 -11.37
N ILE A 553 -24.78 22.26 -11.40
CA ILE A 553 -25.64 21.72 -10.33
C ILE A 553 -24.91 21.80 -8.98
N TYR A 554 -23.66 21.33 -8.91
CA TYR A 554 -22.85 21.39 -7.70
C TYR A 554 -22.80 22.81 -7.13
N TYR A 555 -22.42 23.81 -7.92
CA TYR A 555 -22.26 25.16 -7.41
C TYR A 555 -23.57 25.74 -6.87
N ARG A 556 -24.64 25.58 -7.64
CA ARG A 556 -25.98 26.07 -7.28
C ARG A 556 -26.45 25.44 -5.97
N LEU A 557 -26.35 24.11 -5.84
CA LEU A 557 -26.71 23.41 -4.60
C LEU A 557 -25.76 23.75 -3.44
N TRP A 558 -24.45 23.88 -3.70
CA TRP A 558 -23.48 24.22 -2.67
C TRP A 558 -23.68 25.63 -2.12
N THR A 559 -24.14 26.56 -2.94
CA THR A 559 -24.49 27.94 -2.54
C THR A 559 -25.95 28.12 -2.12
N ASN A 560 -26.66 27.02 -1.85
CA ASN A 560 -28.06 26.99 -1.38
C ASN A 560 -29.06 27.63 -2.37
N GLN A 561 -28.75 27.66 -3.67
CA GLN A 561 -29.72 28.02 -4.69
C GLN A 561 -30.70 26.86 -4.88
N SER A 562 -31.99 27.17 -5.04
CA SER A 562 -33.02 26.17 -5.31
C SER A 562 -32.89 25.63 -6.75
N ILE A 563 -32.94 24.31 -6.88
CA ILE A 563 -33.06 23.62 -8.17
C ILE A 563 -34.32 22.76 -8.10
N ALA A 564 -35.20 22.86 -9.10
CA ALA A 564 -36.41 22.04 -9.17
C ALA A 564 -36.03 20.55 -9.15
N GLY A 565 -36.72 19.76 -8.33
CA GLY A 565 -36.46 18.32 -8.18
C GLY A 565 -35.33 17.94 -7.20
N TYR A 566 -34.63 18.91 -6.60
CA TYR A 566 -33.58 18.68 -5.60
C TYR A 566 -34.04 19.23 -4.24
N THR A 567 -34.36 18.36 -3.28
CA THR A 567 -34.85 18.76 -1.95
C THR A 567 -33.77 18.54 -0.90
N PRO A 568 -33.28 19.58 -0.20
CA PRO A 568 -32.26 19.39 0.83
C PRO A 568 -32.83 18.60 2.01
N VAL A 569 -32.10 17.56 2.44
CA VAL A 569 -32.47 16.73 3.61
C VAL A 569 -31.42 16.78 4.72
N TYR A 570 -30.18 17.16 4.41
CA TYR A 570 -29.11 17.35 5.37
C TYR A 570 -28.13 18.41 4.86
N VAL A 571 -27.72 19.33 5.73
CA VAL A 571 -26.78 20.40 5.39
C VAL A 571 -25.81 20.59 6.55
N SER A 572 -24.52 20.55 6.22
CA SER A 572 -23.40 20.90 7.09
C SER A 572 -22.39 21.75 6.30
N ASN A 573 -21.25 22.12 6.91
CA ASN A 573 -20.21 22.88 6.22
C ASN A 573 -19.43 22.00 5.24
N GLU A 574 -19.33 20.70 5.55
CA GLU A 574 -18.53 19.74 4.79
C GLU A 574 -19.35 18.84 3.86
N VAL A 575 -20.64 18.64 4.15
CA VAL A 575 -21.51 17.70 3.41
C VAL A 575 -22.91 18.27 3.24
N LYS A 576 -23.47 18.11 2.04
CA LYS A 576 -24.88 18.39 1.74
C LYS A 576 -25.54 17.21 1.06
N ILE A 577 -26.76 16.89 1.46
CA ILE A 577 -27.52 15.76 0.91
C ILE A 577 -28.87 16.28 0.39
N TYR A 578 -29.18 15.90 -0.84
CA TYR A 578 -30.41 16.25 -1.53
C TYR A 578 -31.16 14.99 -1.93
N ARG A 579 -32.45 14.92 -1.59
CA ARG A 579 -33.36 13.92 -2.18
C ARG A 579 -33.73 14.36 -3.59
N LEU A 580 -33.59 13.46 -4.56
CA LEU A 580 -33.96 13.70 -5.95
C LEU A 580 -35.41 13.25 -6.19
N ASN A 581 -36.23 14.10 -6.79
CA ASN A 581 -37.64 13.79 -7.08
C ASN A 581 -37.75 13.01 -8.42
N VAL A 582 -37.46 11.71 -8.37
CA VAL A 582 -37.30 10.81 -9.54
C VAL A 582 -37.99 9.47 -9.39
#